data_AF-A0AAD9K244-F1
#
_entry.id   AF-A0AAD9K244-F1
#
_cell.length_a   1.000
_cell.length_b   1.000
_cell.length_c   1.000
_cell.angle_alpha   90.00
_cell.angle_beta   90.00
_cell.angle_gamma   90.00
#
_symmetry.space_group_name_H-M   'P 1'
#
loop_
_entity.id
_entity.type
_entity.pdbx_description
1 polymer ?
#
loop_
_entity_poly.entity_id
_entity_poly.type
_entity_poly.pdbx_seq_one_letter_code
_entity_poly.pdbx_strand_id
1 'polypeptide(L)'
;MKHPVINQSFFMSPTDPIEIPRNTMSLKPKNSSGHDGVSSKFPKTLNQSRCIPICIITNKSLQTGDVRRSMKIAKSIWEITGQFPHYLHYQKY
;
A
#
# COMPACT_ATOMS: atom_id res chain seq x y z
N MET A 1 -9.68 15.38 37.79
CA MET A 1 -8.32 15.10 37.26
C MET A 1 -8.23 15.73 35.88
N LYS A 2 -7.23 16.58 35.60
CA LYS A 2 -7.02 17.15 34.27
C LYS A 2 -6.29 16.10 33.42
N HIS A 3 -6.91 15.64 32.32
CA HIS A 3 -6.21 14.79 31.37
C HIS A 3 -5.09 15.60 30.70
N PRO A 4 -3.86 15.07 30.59
CA PRO A 4 -2.84 15.72 29.79
C PRO A 4 -3.33 15.78 28.34
N VAL A 5 -3.42 16.99 27.80
CA VAL A 5 -3.65 17.20 26.36
C VAL A 5 -2.35 16.80 25.67
N ILE A 6 -2.32 15.60 25.11
CA ILE A 6 -1.21 15.12 24.31
C ILE A 6 -1.35 15.73 22.92
N ASN A 7 -0.69 16.87 22.69
CA ASN A 7 -0.51 17.44 21.35
C ASN A 7 0.54 16.62 20.58
N GLN A 8 0.23 15.37 20.23
CA GLN A 8 1.05 14.58 19.31
C GLN A 8 0.68 14.95 17.89
N SER A 9 1.42 15.89 17.30
CA SER A 9 1.35 16.13 15.87
C SER A 9 1.99 14.94 15.15
N PHE A 10 1.22 14.31 14.25
CA PHE A 10 1.72 13.26 13.38
C PHE A 10 2.15 13.89 12.05
N PHE A 11 3.44 13.87 11.78
CA PHE A 11 4.01 14.38 10.53
C PHE A 11 4.44 13.21 9.64
N MET A 12 3.95 13.20 8.40
CA MET A 12 4.34 12.24 7.39
C MET A 12 5.07 12.96 6.26
N SER A 13 6.16 12.37 5.78
CA SER A 13 6.86 12.82 4.57
C SER A 13 6.64 11.84 3.42
N PRO A 14 6.72 12.30 2.16
CA PRO A 14 6.82 11.41 1.01
C PRO A 14 7.97 10.40 1.16
N THR A 15 7.78 9.20 0.61
CA THR A 15 8.77 8.10 0.66
C THR A 15 9.54 7.98 -0.65
N ASP A 16 10.75 7.42 -0.58
CA ASP A 16 11.61 7.15 -1.74
C ASP A 16 11.50 5.68 -2.22
N PRO A 17 11.64 5.38 -3.52
CA PRO A 17 11.63 4.00 -4.03
C PRO A 17 12.65 3.05 -3.37
N ILE A 18 13.76 3.57 -2.82
CA ILE A 18 14.80 2.81 -2.11
C ILE A 18 14.35 2.42 -0.69
N GLU A 19 13.47 3.21 -0.07
CA GLU A 19 12.94 2.91 1.27
C GLU A 19 11.89 1.80 1.24
N ILE A 20 11.13 1.71 0.15
CA ILE A 20 10.09 0.69 -0.04
C ILE A 20 10.60 -0.75 0.15
N PRO A 21 11.69 -1.20 -0.52
CA PRO A 21 12.21 -2.55 -0.29
C PRO A 21 12.74 -2.73 1.12
N ARG A 22 13.36 -1.70 1.75
CA ARG A 22 13.84 -1.78 3.14
C ARG A 22 12.68 -2.02 4.11
N ASN A 23 11.62 -1.23 3.98
CA ASN A 23 10.40 -1.33 4.79
C ASN A 23 9.67 -2.65 4.54
N THR A 24 9.69 -3.13 3.31
CA THR A 24 9.05 -4.40 2.95
C THR A 24 9.80 -5.61 3.51
N MET A 25 11.13 -5.56 3.50
CA MET A 25 11.96 -6.63 4.03
C MET A 25 11.90 -6.72 5.56
N SER A 26 11.66 -5.60 6.26
CA SER A 26 11.49 -5.58 7.73
C SER A 26 10.18 -6.22 8.21
N LEU A 27 9.19 -6.42 7.34
CA LEU A 27 7.94 -7.10 7.70
C LEU A 27 8.21 -8.54 8.16
N LYS A 28 7.55 -9.01 9.22
CA LYS A 28 7.62 -10.43 9.60
C LYS A 28 6.86 -11.27 8.56
N PRO A 29 7.49 -12.26 7.90
CA PRO A 29 6.78 -13.10 6.95
C PRO A 29 5.76 -13.96 7.69
N LYS A 30 4.52 -13.94 7.21
CA LYS A 30 3.40 -14.73 7.69
C LYS A 30 2.64 -15.31 6.51
N ASN A 31 2.23 -16.57 6.64
CA ASN A 31 1.39 -17.26 5.66
C ASN A 31 -0.07 -16.83 5.75
N SER A 32 -0.50 -16.31 6.90
CA SER A 32 -1.82 -15.72 7.06
C SER A 32 -1.97 -14.52 6.13
N SER A 33 -3.04 -14.49 5.37
CA SER A 33 -3.50 -13.33 4.62
C SER A 33 -4.38 -12.44 5.49
N GLY A 34 -4.44 -11.15 5.16
CA GLY A 34 -5.45 -10.24 5.71
C GLY A 34 -6.84 -10.51 5.11
N HIS A 35 -7.81 -9.67 5.46
CA HIS A 35 -9.17 -9.73 4.91
C HIS A 35 -9.21 -9.55 3.37
N ASP A 36 -8.15 -9.00 2.79
CA ASP A 36 -7.94 -8.80 1.35
C ASP A 36 -7.27 -9.98 0.64
N GLY A 37 -6.95 -11.06 1.35
CA GLY A 37 -6.31 -12.25 0.77
C GLY A 37 -4.82 -12.10 0.48
N VAL A 38 -4.21 -10.95 0.79
CA VAL A 38 -2.78 -10.70 0.51
C VAL A 38 -1.95 -11.09 1.74
N SER A 39 -0.95 -11.96 1.54
CA SER A 39 -0.01 -12.32 2.60
C SER A 39 1.18 -11.37 2.64
N SER A 40 1.80 -11.23 3.81
CA SER A 40 3.04 -10.44 3.98
C SER A 40 4.26 -10.99 3.22
N LYS A 41 4.16 -12.19 2.63
CA LYS A 41 5.17 -12.72 1.69
C LYS A 41 5.11 -12.02 0.33
N PHE A 42 3.92 -11.60 -0.11
CA PHE A 42 3.73 -10.95 -1.40
C PHE A 42 4.62 -9.70 -1.57
N PRO A 43 4.60 -8.71 -0.65
CA PRO A 43 5.42 -7.53 -0.82
C PRO A 43 6.92 -7.87 -0.82
N LYS A 44 7.37 -8.89 -0.07
CA LYS A 44 8.78 -9.35 -0.09
C LYS A 44 9.25 -9.92 -1.43
N THR A 45 8.33 -10.31 -2.30
CA THR A 45 8.63 -10.78 -3.67
C THR A 45 8.55 -9.67 -4.73
N LEU A 46 8.35 -8.42 -4.31
CA LEU A 46 8.33 -7.27 -5.22
C LEU A 46 9.73 -6.99 -5.74
N ASN A 47 9.86 -6.95 -7.06
CA ASN A 47 11.09 -6.51 -7.72
C ASN A 47 11.25 -5.00 -7.59
N GLN A 48 12.48 -4.52 -7.76
CA GLN A 48 12.81 -3.08 -7.66
C GLN A 48 12.03 -2.23 -8.67
N SER A 49 11.71 -2.78 -9.85
CA SER A 49 10.83 -2.14 -10.85
C SER A 49 9.41 -1.85 -10.35
N ARG A 50 8.95 -2.57 -9.31
CA ARG A 50 7.63 -2.39 -8.69
C ARG A 50 7.66 -1.36 -7.55
N CYS A 51 8.84 -1.00 -7.03
CA CYS A 51 8.98 -0.01 -5.96
C CYS A 51 8.65 1.41 -6.43
N ILE A 52 9.06 1.77 -7.66
CA ILE A 52 8.78 3.07 -8.28
C ILE A 52 7.27 3.37 -8.32
N PRO A 53 6.42 2.50 -8.91
CA PRO A 53 4.98 2.77 -8.94
C PRO A 53 4.35 2.77 -7.54
N ILE A 54 4.82 1.97 -6.59
CA ILE A 54 4.31 2.01 -5.21
C ILE A 54 4.66 3.33 -4.53
N CYS A 55 5.87 3.85 -4.74
CA CYS A 55 6.30 5.15 -4.26
C CYS A 55 5.42 6.28 -4.82
N ILE A 56 5.21 6.30 -6.13
CA ILE A 56 4.35 7.29 -6.79
C ILE A 56 2.92 7.25 -6.22
N ILE A 57 2.34 6.06 -6.09
CA ILE A 57 0.99 5.89 -5.56
C ILE A 57 0.90 6.36 -4.10
N THR A 58 1.86 5.95 -3.26
CA THR A 58 1.91 6.32 -1.85
C THR A 58 2.03 7.83 -1.68
N ASN A 59 2.97 8.44 -2.39
CA ASN A 59 3.22 9.89 -2.29
C ASN A 59 2.03 10.69 -2.82
N LYS A 60 1.41 10.26 -3.92
CA LYS A 60 0.21 10.91 -4.45
C LYS A 60 -0.97 10.78 -3.49
N SER A 61 -1.12 9.63 -2.85
CA SER A 61 -2.16 9.43 -1.82
C SER A 61 -1.92 10.32 -0.60
N LEU A 62 -0.66 10.45 -0.17
CA LEU A 62 -0.28 11.32 0.94
C LEU A 62 -0.54 12.80 0.62
N GLN A 63 -0.25 13.22 -0.62
CA GLN A 63 -0.45 14.60 -1.06
C GLN A 63 -1.93 14.95 -1.21
N THR A 64 -2.74 14.02 -1.74
CA THR A 64 -4.15 14.28 -2.07
C THR A 64 -5.12 13.93 -0.96
N GLY A 65 -4.69 13.12 0.03
CA GLY A 65 -5.58 12.52 1.02
C GLY A 65 -6.49 11.42 0.48
N ASP A 66 -6.41 11.08 -0.82
CA ASP A 66 -7.23 10.07 -1.46
C ASP A 66 -6.45 8.75 -1.62
N VAL A 67 -6.93 7.71 -0.94
CA VAL A 67 -6.46 6.33 -1.11
C VAL A 67 -7.54 5.57 -1.87
N ARG A 68 -7.41 5.51 -3.20
CA ARG A 68 -8.38 4.77 -4.01
C ARG A 68 -8.40 3.30 -3.61
N ARG A 69 -9.56 2.83 -3.16
CA ARG A 69 -9.78 1.43 -2.73
C ARG A 69 -9.39 0.43 -3.82
N SER A 70 -9.56 0.82 -5.08
CA SER A 70 -9.11 0.09 -6.27
C SER A 70 -7.59 -0.06 -6.36
N MET A 71 -6.81 0.95 -5.97
CA MET A 71 -5.34 0.92 -6.07
C MET A 71 -4.69 0.00 -5.03
N LYS A 72 -5.41 -0.38 -3.96
CA LYS A 72 -4.94 -1.30 -2.93
C LYS A 72 -4.80 -2.74 -3.45
N ILE A 73 -5.57 -3.12 -4.48
CA ILE A 73 -5.67 -4.50 -4.99
C ILE A 73 -5.38 -4.60 -6.49
N ALA A 74 -5.65 -3.54 -7.27
CA ALA A 74 -5.68 -3.59 -8.74
C ALA A 74 -4.38 -4.05 -9.40
N LYS A 75 -3.21 -3.72 -8.83
CA LYS A 75 -1.93 -4.12 -9.43
C LYS A 75 -1.56 -5.58 -9.13
N SER A 76 -1.87 -6.05 -7.92
CA SER A 76 -1.51 -7.41 -7.49
C SER A 76 -2.29 -8.49 -8.23
N ILE A 77 -3.56 -8.24 -8.58
CA ILE A 77 -4.41 -9.20 -9.32
C ILE A 77 -4.08 -9.21 -10.82
N TRP A 78 -3.83 -8.05 -11.43
CA TRP A 78 -3.46 -7.96 -12.85
C TRP A 78 -2.20 -8.76 -13.14
N GLU A 79 -1.20 -8.71 -12.26
CA GLU A 79 0.10 -9.36 -12.47
C GLU A 79 0.04 -10.90 -12.27
N ILE A 80 -0.99 -11.43 -11.61
CA ILE A 80 -1.21 -12.88 -11.44
C ILE A 80 -2.07 -13.46 -12.57
N THR A 81 -3.02 -12.69 -13.10
CA THR A 81 -4.07 -13.21 -13.99
C THR A 81 -4.03 -12.64 -15.40
N GLY A 82 -3.25 -11.58 -15.64
CA GLY A 82 -3.30 -10.79 -16.87
C GLY A 82 -4.61 -10.01 -17.05
N GLN A 83 -5.53 -10.06 -16.07
CA GLN A 83 -6.85 -9.45 -16.14
C GLN A 83 -7.03 -8.40 -15.05
N PHE A 84 -7.64 -7.27 -15.41
CA PHE A 84 -8.19 -6.37 -14.40
C PHE A 84 -9.44 -7.05 -13.81
N PRO A 85 -9.57 -7.19 -12.48
CA PRO A 85 -10.76 -7.78 -11.88
C PRO A 85 -12.00 -6.96 -12.27
N HIS A 86 -13.01 -7.65 -12.80
CA HIS A 86 -14.26 -7.08 -13.31
C HIS A 86 -15.00 -6.17 -12.30
N TYR A 87 -14.71 -6.34 -11.00
CA TYR A 87 -15.24 -5.52 -9.91
C TYR A 87 -14.74 -4.06 -9.91
N LEU A 88 -13.69 -3.72 -10.67
CA LEU A 88 -13.23 -2.34 -10.84
C LEU A 88 -14.14 -1.51 -11.76
N HIS A 89 -15.03 -2.15 -12.53
CA HIS A 89 -16.00 -1.44 -13.37
C HIS A 89 -17.18 -0.86 -12.55
N TYR A 90 -17.37 -1.30 -11.29
CA TYR A 90 -18.53 -0.96 -10.46
C TYR A 90 -18.27 0.18 -9.46
N GLN A 91 -17.44 1.16 -9.80
CA GLN A 91 -17.27 2.40 -9.03
C GLN A 91 -17.28 3.60 -9.98
N LYS A 92 -18.40 3.76 -10.70
CA LYS A 92 -18.84 5.05 -11.27
C LYS A 92 -20.04 5.52 -10.45
N TYR A 93 -19.80 6.00 -9.23
CA TYR A 93 -20.66 6.94 -8.49
C TYR A 93 -19.79 7.64 -7.45
#